data_AF-A0A4R3RGH0-F1
#
_entry.id   AF-A0A4R3RGH0-F1
#
_cell.length_a   1.000
_cell.length_b   1.000
_cell.length_c   1.000
_cell.angle_alpha   90.00
_cell.angle_beta   90.00
_cell.angle_gamma   90.00
#
_symmetry.space_group_name_H-M   'P 1'
#
loop_
_entity.id
_entity.type
_entity.pdbx_description
1 polymer ?
#
loop_
_entity_poly.entity_id
_entity_poly.type
_entity_poly.pdbx_seq_one_letter_code
_entity_poly.pdbx_strand_id
1 'polypeptide(L)'
;MAVAAQKIAKVGRFRGSPAERGYDARWNAISLRFRRLNPFCMWCSQEGRDTLTDLVDHMIPVQDRPDLIHDFKNLWALCTYHHGRKFSLEVYARDNGLLHRLPTWCKDRDSRPQQFK
;
A
#
# COMPACT_ATOMS: atom_id res chain seq x y z
N MET A 1 50.32 -5.06 -10.01
CA MET A 1 49.59 -5.20 -8.73
C MET A 1 48.53 -4.12 -8.64
N ALA A 2 47.28 -4.46 -8.91
CA ALA A 2 46.13 -3.63 -8.57
C ALA A 2 44.98 -4.58 -8.23
N VAL A 3 44.76 -4.78 -6.93
CA VAL A 3 43.66 -5.59 -6.43
C VAL A 3 42.40 -4.76 -6.60
N ALA A 4 41.53 -5.17 -7.53
CA ALA A 4 40.22 -4.56 -7.68
C ALA A 4 39.39 -4.85 -6.42
N ALA A 5 39.09 -3.80 -5.66
CA ALA A 5 38.21 -3.88 -4.51
C ALA A 5 36.79 -4.27 -4.97
N GLN A 6 36.37 -5.50 -4.69
CA GLN A 6 35.01 -5.95 -4.93
C GLN A 6 34.09 -5.30 -3.89
N LYS A 7 33.17 -4.45 -4.36
CA LYS A 7 32.05 -3.94 -3.55
C LYS A 7 31.13 -5.12 -3.22
N ILE A 8 31.03 -5.46 -1.93
CA ILE A 8 30.06 -6.42 -1.43
C ILE A 8 28.66 -5.82 -1.64
N ALA A 9 27.92 -6.34 -2.62
CA ALA A 9 26.53 -5.96 -2.85
C ALA A 9 25.66 -6.47 -1.70
N LYS A 10 24.92 -5.56 -1.06
CA LYS A 10 23.88 -5.90 -0.07
C LYS A 10 22.78 -6.66 -0.82
N VAL A 11 22.73 -7.98 -0.67
CA VAL A 11 21.79 -8.86 -1.40
C VAL A 11 20.36 -8.65 -0.89
N GLY A 12 19.74 -7.54 -1.25
CA GLY A 12 18.29 -7.45 -1.32
C GLY A 12 17.84 -8.19 -2.57
N ARG A 13 16.86 -9.09 -2.47
CA ARG A 13 16.22 -9.71 -3.64
C ARG A 13 15.88 -8.60 -4.64
N PHE A 14 16.45 -8.64 -5.85
CA PHE A 14 16.07 -7.75 -6.93
C PHE A 14 14.56 -7.88 -7.16
N ARG A 15 13.79 -6.80 -6.98
CA ARG A 15 12.31 -6.82 -7.06
C ARG A 15 11.77 -6.40 -8.43
N GLY A 16 12.64 -6.20 -9.42
CA GLY A 16 12.28 -5.59 -10.69
C GLY A 16 12.00 -4.08 -10.60
N SER A 17 11.79 -3.45 -11.74
CA SER A 17 11.37 -2.06 -11.87
C SER A 17 9.92 -1.87 -11.38
N PRO A 18 9.50 -0.64 -11.03
CA PRO A 18 8.10 -0.37 -10.69
C PRO A 18 7.11 -0.79 -11.79
N ALA A 19 7.46 -0.58 -13.06
CA ALA A 19 6.62 -0.96 -14.20
C ALA A 19 6.45 -2.48 -14.31
N GLU A 20 7.52 -3.26 -14.08
CA GLU A 20 7.44 -4.73 -14.02
C GLU A 20 6.56 -5.23 -12.86
N ARG A 21 6.44 -4.44 -11.79
CA ARG A 21 5.51 -4.69 -10.68
C ARG A 21 4.10 -4.14 -10.94
N GLY A 22 3.85 -3.62 -12.14
CA GLY A 22 2.56 -3.11 -12.62
C GLY A 22 2.28 -1.63 -12.30
N TYR A 23 3.24 -0.89 -11.74
CA TYR A 23 3.13 0.56 -11.53
C TYR A 23 3.53 1.31 -12.80
N ASP A 24 2.76 1.12 -13.87
CA ASP A 24 2.99 1.67 -15.21
C ASP A 24 2.29 3.03 -15.42
N ALA A 25 2.22 3.51 -16.68
CA ALA A 25 1.53 4.74 -17.04
C ALA A 25 0.01 4.69 -16.74
N ARG A 26 -0.61 3.50 -16.82
CA ARG A 26 -2.02 3.31 -16.50
C ARG A 26 -2.25 3.46 -14.99
N TRP A 27 -1.37 2.90 -14.16
CA TRP A 27 -1.38 3.15 -12.71
C TRP A 27 -1.27 4.64 -12.39
N ASN A 28 -0.35 5.36 -13.04
CA ASN A 28 -0.19 6.80 -12.82
C ASN A 28 -1.49 7.59 -13.12
N ALA A 29 -2.18 7.27 -14.22
CA ALA A 29 -3.45 7.90 -14.55
C ALA A 29 -4.57 7.58 -13.54
N ILE A 30 -4.67 6.31 -13.13
CA ILE A 30 -5.67 5.85 -12.16
C ILE A 30 -5.45 6.47 -10.78
N SER A 31 -4.21 6.45 -10.29
CA SER A 31 -3.85 7.00 -8.97
C SER A 31 -4.09 8.51 -8.90
N LEU A 32 -3.74 9.26 -9.93
CA LEU A 32 -4.04 10.70 -10.01
C LEU A 32 -5.55 10.97 -9.98
N ARG A 33 -6.33 10.21 -10.75
CA ARG A 33 -7.80 10.34 -10.74
C ARG A 33 -8.39 9.98 -9.38
N PHE A 34 -7.94 8.89 -8.76
CA PHE A 34 -8.41 8.45 -7.45
C PHE A 34 -8.10 9.49 -6.37
N ARG A 35 -6.90 10.08 -6.40
CA ARG A 35 -6.47 11.12 -5.44
C ARG A 35 -7.31 12.38 -5.54
N ARG A 36 -7.70 12.80 -6.74
CA ARG A 36 -8.59 13.96 -6.94
C ARG A 36 -9.98 13.75 -6.35
N LEU A 37 -10.50 12.52 -6.44
CA LEU A 37 -11.80 12.15 -5.88
C LEU A 37 -11.75 11.95 -4.36
N ASN A 38 -10.58 11.63 -3.82
CA ASN A 38 -10.37 11.33 -2.41
C ASN A 38 -9.21 12.18 -1.87
N PRO A 39 -9.41 13.49 -1.67
CA PRO A 39 -8.33 14.41 -1.31
C PRO A 39 -7.81 14.23 0.11
N PHE A 40 -8.54 13.53 0.97
CA PHE A 40 -8.17 13.27 2.36
C PHE A 40 -7.76 11.81 2.58
N CYS A 41 -6.88 11.59 3.57
CA CYS A 41 -6.52 10.28 4.06
C CYS A 41 -7.76 9.60 4.66
N MET A 42 -8.19 8.50 4.03
CA MET A 42 -9.40 7.78 4.43
C MET A 42 -9.30 7.16 5.82
N TRP A 43 -8.08 6.82 6.27
CA TRP A 43 -7.86 6.34 7.64
C TRP A 43 -7.96 7.49 8.64
N CYS A 44 -7.36 8.65 8.36
CA CYS A 44 -7.55 9.85 9.19
C CYS A 44 -9.04 10.21 9.32
N SER A 45 -9.82 10.15 8.24
CA SER A 45 -11.25 10.45 8.28
C SER A 45 -12.03 9.52 9.22
N GLN A 46 -11.66 8.24 9.30
CA GLN A 46 -12.25 7.29 10.26
C GLN A 46 -11.88 7.58 11.72
N GLU A 47 -10.85 8.38 11.95
CA GLU A 47 -10.43 8.88 13.26
C GLU A 47 -10.95 10.30 13.53
N GLY A 48 -11.80 10.86 12.64
CA GLY A 48 -12.32 12.22 12.74
C GLY A 48 -11.30 13.31 12.40
N ARG A 49 -10.29 13.00 11.56
CA ARG A 49 -9.22 13.94 11.15
C ARG A 49 -9.26 14.22 9.64
N ASP A 50 -9.10 15.48 9.28
CA ASP A 50 -9.05 15.93 7.87
C ASP A 50 -7.62 16.17 7.39
N THR A 51 -6.82 15.10 7.34
CA THR A 51 -5.46 15.15 6.80
C THR A 51 -5.49 14.88 5.29
N LEU A 52 -4.76 15.66 4.50
CA LEU A 52 -4.63 15.42 3.06
C LEU A 52 -4.00 14.04 2.77
N THR A 53 -4.37 13.47 1.62
CA THR A 53 -3.75 12.24 1.12
C THR A 53 -2.41 12.53 0.46
N ASP A 54 -1.40 11.71 0.76
CA ASP A 54 -0.08 11.80 0.12
C ASP A 54 0.02 10.86 -1.09
N LEU A 55 -0.61 9.68 -0.96
CA LEU A 55 -0.49 8.60 -1.92
C LEU A 55 -1.77 7.78 -2.05
N VAL A 56 -1.79 6.94 -3.08
CA VAL A 56 -2.83 5.91 -3.28
C VAL A 56 -2.16 4.57 -3.10
N ASP A 57 -2.80 3.72 -2.30
CA ASP A 57 -2.35 2.38 -1.99
C ASP A 57 -3.43 1.35 -2.35
N HIS A 58 -3.08 0.07 -2.35
CA HIS A 58 -4.00 -1.05 -2.60
C HIS A 58 -4.44 -1.68 -1.29
N MET A 59 -5.75 -1.81 -1.03
CA MET A 59 -6.28 -2.48 0.17
C MET A 59 -5.79 -3.93 0.25
N ILE A 60 -5.94 -4.69 -0.85
CA ILE A 60 -5.26 -5.97 -1.04
C ILE A 60 -3.99 -5.70 -1.87
N PRO A 61 -2.79 -5.97 -1.33
CA PRO A 61 -1.54 -5.59 -1.99
C PRO A 61 -1.33 -6.33 -3.31
N VAL A 62 -0.71 -5.63 -4.27
CA VAL A 62 -0.45 -6.16 -5.63
C VAL A 62 0.30 -7.48 -5.62
N GLN A 63 1.22 -7.67 -4.68
CA GLN A 63 1.98 -8.93 -4.58
C GLN A 63 1.10 -10.14 -4.21
N ASP A 64 -0.05 -9.90 -3.56
CA ASP A 64 -1.00 -10.92 -3.15
C ASP A 64 -2.14 -11.07 -4.18
N ARG A 65 -2.53 -9.97 -4.86
CA ARG A 65 -3.59 -9.94 -5.90
C ARG A 65 -3.22 -9.02 -7.07
N PRO A 66 -2.34 -9.44 -7.97
CA PRO A 66 -1.88 -8.61 -9.09
C PRO A 66 -3.00 -8.28 -10.09
N ASP A 67 -4.04 -9.11 -10.14
CA ASP A 67 -5.25 -8.89 -10.95
C ASP A 67 -6.05 -7.65 -10.51
N LEU A 68 -5.87 -7.19 -9.27
CA LEU A 68 -6.59 -6.04 -8.70
C LEU A 68 -5.80 -4.72 -8.77
N ILE A 69 -4.66 -4.69 -9.47
CA ILE A 69 -3.77 -3.52 -9.50
C ILE A 69 -4.44 -2.24 -10.03
N HIS A 70 -5.35 -2.39 -10.98
CA HIS A 70 -6.09 -1.29 -11.60
C HIS A 70 -7.55 -1.20 -11.13
N ASP A 71 -7.96 -2.02 -10.16
CA ASP A 71 -9.33 -2.01 -9.66
C ASP A 71 -9.53 -0.84 -8.69
N PHE A 72 -10.37 0.11 -9.10
CA PHE A 72 -10.74 1.29 -8.30
C PHE A 72 -11.32 0.91 -6.92
N LYS A 73 -12.00 -0.25 -6.81
CA LYS A 73 -12.57 -0.74 -5.56
C LYS A 73 -11.53 -1.28 -4.58
N ASN A 74 -10.32 -1.56 -5.06
CA ASN A 74 -9.17 -2.01 -4.27
C ASN A 74 -8.23 -0.87 -3.88
N LEU A 75 -8.55 0.40 -4.19
CA LEU A 75 -7.66 1.54 -3.90
C LEU A 75 -8.03 2.24 -2.59
N TRP A 76 -7.02 2.80 -1.93
CA TRP A 76 -7.16 3.49 -0.65
C TRP A 76 -6.25 4.72 -0.58
N ALA A 77 -6.82 5.89 -0.30
CA ALA A 77 -6.09 7.17 -0.22
C ALA A 77 -5.57 7.36 1.20
N LEU A 78 -4.25 7.50 1.35
CA LEU A 78 -3.57 7.54 2.65
C LEU A 78 -2.55 8.66 2.74
N CYS A 79 -2.37 9.19 3.95
CA CYS A 79 -1.18 9.92 4.32
C CYS A 79 -0.02 8.94 4.58
N THR A 80 1.19 9.46 4.59
CA THR A 80 2.43 8.67 4.76
C THR A 80 2.45 7.92 6.09
N TYR A 81 1.92 8.52 7.16
CA TYR A 81 1.80 7.89 8.48
C TYR A 81 0.92 6.63 8.43
N HIS A 82 -0.29 6.74 7.90
CA HIS A 82 -1.22 5.61 7.84
C HIS A 82 -0.84 4.59 6.77
N HIS A 83 -0.14 4.99 5.71
CA HIS A 83 0.49 4.04 4.80
C HIS A 83 1.50 3.15 5.53
N GLY A 84 2.33 3.72 6.42
CA GLY A 84 3.20 2.94 7.30
C GLY A 84 2.44 2.02 8.27
N ARG A 85 1.37 2.53 8.91
CA ARG A 85 0.51 1.73 9.81
C ARG A 85 -0.20 0.59 9.07
N LYS A 86 -0.62 0.82 7.82
CA LYS A 86 -1.20 -0.19 6.95
C LYS A 86 -0.23 -1.32 6.65
N PHE A 87 1.05 -1.02 6.40
CA PHE A 87 2.04 -2.08 6.19
C PHE A 87 2.08 -3.06 7.37
N SER A 88 2.05 -2.56 8.61
CA SER A 88 1.96 -3.41 9.81
C SER A 88 0.65 -4.23 9.86
N LEU A 89 -0.47 -3.65 9.42
CA LEU A 89 -1.75 -4.36 9.30
C LEU A 89 -1.69 -5.47 8.24
N GLU A 90 -1.01 -5.26 7.12
CA GLU A 90 -0.82 -6.29 6.10
C GLU A 90 0.08 -7.42 6.57
N VAL A 91 1.17 -7.12 7.27
CA VAL A 91 2.04 -8.15 7.88
C VAL A 91 1.22 -9.01 8.82
N TYR A 92 0.45 -8.39 9.72
CA TYR A 92 -0.47 -9.11 10.60
C TYR A 92 -1.48 -9.97 9.81
N ALA A 93 -2.06 -9.43 8.73
CA ALA A 93 -2.99 -10.18 7.89
C ALA A 93 -2.32 -11.39 7.22
N ARG A 94 -1.09 -11.26 6.74
CA ARG A 94 -0.33 -12.38 6.13
C ARG A 94 -0.02 -13.46 7.16
N ASP A 95 0.52 -13.07 8.31
CA ASP A 95 0.93 -13.99 9.37
C ASP A 95 -0.23 -14.81 9.93
N ASN A 96 -1.46 -14.29 9.82
CA ASN A 96 -2.67 -14.95 10.33
C ASN A 96 -3.58 -15.53 9.22
N GLY A 97 -3.18 -15.46 7.94
CA GLY A 97 -4.03 -15.93 6.82
C GLY A 97 -5.32 -15.11 6.61
N LEU A 98 -5.33 -13.85 7.05
CA LEU A 98 -6.48 -12.94 7.06
C LEU A 98 -6.43 -11.87 5.95
N LEU A 99 -5.65 -12.07 4.88
CA LEU A 99 -5.59 -11.13 3.74
C LEU A 99 -6.97 -10.75 3.18
N HIS A 100 -7.91 -11.70 3.16
CA HIS A 100 -9.28 -11.48 2.69
C HIS A 100 -10.06 -10.45 3.54
N ARG A 101 -9.63 -10.15 4.76
CA ARG A 101 -10.25 -9.16 5.65
C ARG A 101 -9.76 -7.74 5.39
N LEU A 102 -8.65 -7.55 4.67
CA LEU A 102 -8.06 -6.22 4.44
C LEU A 102 -9.06 -5.21 3.85
N PRO A 103 -9.88 -5.52 2.83
CA PRO A 103 -10.87 -4.57 2.33
C PRO A 103 -11.87 -4.10 3.38
N THR A 104 -12.32 -5.01 4.26
CA THR A 104 -13.22 -4.69 5.37
C THR A 104 -12.52 -3.80 6.38
N TRP A 105 -11.31 -4.19 6.81
CA TRP A 105 -10.49 -3.43 7.74
C TRP A 105 -10.09 -2.04 7.21
N CYS A 106 -9.85 -1.89 5.92
CA CYS A 106 -9.56 -0.59 5.31
C CYS A 106 -10.78 0.33 5.34
N LYS A 107 -11.99 -0.19 5.13
CA LYS A 107 -13.22 0.62 5.03
C LYS A 107 -13.89 0.89 6.38
N ASP A 108 -13.75 -0.02 7.32
CA ASP A 108 -14.38 0.05 8.63
C ASP A 108 -13.32 -0.09 9.74
N ARG A 109 -13.16 0.98 10.52
CA ARG A 109 -12.23 1.03 11.65
C ARG A 109 -12.58 0.00 12.71
N ASP A 110 -13.87 -0.21 13.01
CA ASP A 110 -14.28 -1.05 14.13
C ASP A 110 -14.11 -2.54 13.84
N SER A 111 -14.08 -2.91 12.56
CA SER A 111 -13.75 -4.26 12.10
C SER A 111 -12.27 -4.64 12.26
N ARG A 112 -11.36 -3.68 12.48
CA ARG A 112 -9.92 -3.93 12.60
C ARG A 112 -9.56 -4.69 13.88
N PRO A 113 -8.45 -5.43 13.90
CA PRO A 113 -7.86 -5.90 15.14
C PRO A 113 -7.57 -4.72 16.08
N GLN A 114 -7.70 -4.94 17.39
CA GLN A 114 -7.72 -3.87 18.39
C GLN A 114 -6.48 -2.96 18.34
N GLN A 115 -5.31 -3.52 18.04
CA GLN A 115 -4.05 -2.79 17.92
C GLN A 115 -3.97 -1.86 16.69
N PHE A 116 -4.91 -1.98 15.75
CA PHE A 116 -4.99 -1.16 14.53
C PHE A 116 -6.23 -0.26 14.48
N LYS A 117 -7.06 -0.25 15.53
CA LYS A 117 -8.10 0.78 15.69
C LYS A 117 -7.48 2.15 15.98
#